data_AF-A0A368BDS4-F1
#
_entry.id   AF-A0A368BDS4-F1
#
_cell.length_a   1.000
_cell.length_b   1.000
_cell.length_c   1.000
_cell.angle_alpha   90.00
_cell.angle_beta   90.00
_cell.angle_gamma   90.00
#
_symmetry.space_group_name_H-M   'P 1'
#
loop_
_entity.id
_entity.type
_entity.pdbx_description
1 polymer ?
#
loop_
_entity_poly.entity_id
_entity_poly.type
_entity_poly.pdbx_seq_one_letter_code
_entity_poly.pdbx_strand_id
1 'polypeptide(L)'
;MKTEIPDLGLSHADCQNTPSHSTSGGIILSSKKWKQLATKHRERAEHWTMPYRKRRASGQMHPIYDFLFIYYRNKPSHLEAWHPGHGVRLEEAALGETFKEAYYRLENGCTLLDRSRMKETTRHRLEMALLLCQNVSARPATFGCFGMHEWAMVYQGDTESEVRHAERLPLRLSQDATDAFVRSRPIQCSHFDAFRFFSPDAIGFNRNQPGKDTRLDNEQCGCLHTNMDLYKLATQCMPWVGSELLWKCFEYALTARQLDMQASPYDCTSLGFEPIKVETSAGKLEYERQQRALSEAAKPLREELIRRLESLLA
;
A
#
# COMPACT_ATOMS: atom_id res chain seq x y z
N MET A 1 -24.23 -8.57 11.37
CA MET A 1 -23.27 -9.67 11.62
C MET A 1 -22.11 -9.04 12.35
N LYS A 2 -21.90 -9.32 13.65
CA LYS A 2 -20.83 -8.69 14.43
C LYS A 2 -19.49 -9.12 13.85
N THR A 3 -18.81 -8.24 13.16
CA THR A 3 -17.46 -8.45 12.64
C THR A 3 -16.52 -8.42 13.84
N GLU A 4 -15.86 -9.54 14.11
CA GLU A 4 -14.68 -9.57 14.98
C GLU A 4 -13.61 -8.70 14.30
N ILE A 5 -13.48 -7.47 14.79
CA ILE A 5 -12.42 -6.53 14.42
C ILE A 5 -11.19 -6.97 15.23
N PRO A 6 -10.08 -7.38 14.57
CA PRO A 6 -8.84 -7.61 15.28
C PRO A 6 -8.29 -6.26 15.74
N ASP A 7 -7.96 -6.17 17.02
CA ASP A 7 -7.31 -5.01 17.62
C ASP A 7 -6.02 -4.67 16.85
N LEU A 8 -5.95 -3.47 16.24
CA LEU A 8 -4.81 -2.98 15.45
C LEU A 8 -3.67 -2.51 16.36
N GLY A 9 -3.47 -3.15 17.51
CA GLY A 9 -2.47 -2.81 18.51
C GLY A 9 -1.08 -2.59 17.90
N LEU A 10 -0.76 -1.32 17.62
CA LEU A 10 0.56 -0.86 17.25
C LEU A 10 1.44 -0.95 18.50
N SER A 11 1.80 -2.17 18.87
CA SER A 11 2.76 -2.46 19.92
C SER A 11 4.16 -2.28 19.36
N HIS A 12 4.85 -1.22 19.82
CA HIS A 12 6.29 -1.10 19.72
C HIS A 12 6.93 -2.21 20.58
N ALA A 13 7.40 -3.28 19.94
CA ALA A 13 8.17 -4.33 20.60
C ALA A 13 9.54 -4.49 19.93
N ASP A 14 10.57 -4.05 20.68
CA ASP A 14 11.96 -4.51 20.76
C ASP A 14 12.71 -4.88 19.47
N CYS A 15 13.40 -3.87 18.93
CA CYS A 15 14.52 -4.03 18.02
C CYS A 15 15.80 -4.34 18.80
N GLN A 16 16.06 -5.59 19.18
CA GLN A 16 17.43 -6.05 19.48
C GLN A 16 17.62 -7.51 19.06
N ASN A 17 18.18 -7.70 17.86
CA ASN A 17 19.09 -8.81 17.55
C ASN A 17 19.69 -8.56 16.16
N THR A 18 20.77 -7.78 16.13
CA THR A 18 21.62 -7.57 14.95
C THR A 18 22.68 -8.69 14.94
N PRO A 19 22.72 -9.56 13.92
CA PRO A 19 23.88 -10.42 13.71
C PRO A 19 25.03 -9.58 13.15
N SER A 20 26.22 -9.83 13.70
CA SER A 20 27.50 -9.24 13.38
C SER A 20 27.84 -9.29 11.89
N HIS A 21 28.34 -8.17 11.37
CA HIS A 21 28.84 -8.03 10.01
C HIS A 21 30.13 -8.84 9.81
N SER A 22 30.11 -9.77 8.85
CA SER A 22 31.31 -10.24 8.16
C SER A 22 31.13 -10.10 6.65
N THR A 23 32.20 -9.64 6.01
CA THR A 23 32.30 -9.23 4.62
C THR A 23 32.24 -10.41 3.65
N SER A 24 31.42 -10.26 2.60
CA SER A 24 31.25 -11.10 1.38
C SER A 24 30.46 -12.42 1.46
N GLY A 25 29.93 -12.83 2.61
CA GLY A 25 29.00 -13.96 2.72
C GLY A 25 27.60 -13.49 3.12
N GLY A 26 26.60 -13.65 2.23
CA GLY A 26 25.19 -13.36 2.58
C GLY A 26 24.71 -14.17 3.80
N ILE A 27 23.71 -13.67 4.51
CA ILE A 27 23.14 -14.33 5.70
C ILE A 27 22.59 -15.71 5.30
N ILE A 28 23.03 -16.78 5.97
CA ILE A 28 22.51 -18.14 5.73
C ILE A 28 21.43 -18.46 6.77
N LEU A 29 20.26 -18.88 6.31
CA LEU A 29 19.18 -19.37 7.15
C LEU A 29 19.08 -20.89 7.04
N SER A 30 19.12 -21.55 8.19
CA SER A 30 18.95 -22.99 8.24
C SER A 30 17.55 -23.43 7.83
N SER A 31 17.45 -24.67 7.33
CA SER A 31 16.20 -25.33 6.93
C SER A 31 15.10 -25.14 7.97
N LYS A 32 15.42 -25.38 9.26
CA LYS A 32 14.50 -25.18 10.38
C LYS A 32 14.06 -23.72 10.53
N LYS A 33 14.99 -22.77 10.44
CA LYS A 33 14.72 -21.35 10.71
C LYS A 33 13.85 -20.72 9.62
N TRP A 34 14.18 -20.90 8.34
CA TRP A 34 13.41 -20.27 7.28
C TRP A 34 12.02 -20.89 7.14
N LYS A 35 11.86 -22.20 7.36
CA LYS A 35 10.54 -22.85 7.38
C LYS A 35 9.66 -22.27 8.49
N GLN A 36 10.21 -22.04 9.68
CA GLN A 36 9.49 -21.40 10.77
C GLN A 36 9.05 -19.96 10.43
N LEU A 37 9.93 -19.17 9.79
CA LEU A 37 9.59 -17.82 9.34
C LEU A 37 8.50 -17.84 8.27
N ALA A 38 8.59 -18.75 7.30
CA ALA A 38 7.61 -18.91 6.23
C ALA A 38 6.23 -19.32 6.77
N THR A 39 6.16 -20.24 7.75
CA THR A 39 4.91 -20.62 8.41
C THR A 39 4.28 -19.44 9.14
N LYS A 40 5.04 -18.73 10.00
CA LYS A 40 4.54 -17.55 10.72
C LYS A 40 4.06 -16.45 9.78
N HIS A 41 4.80 -16.22 8.69
CA HIS A 41 4.42 -15.25 7.66
C HIS A 41 3.09 -15.63 7.01
N ARG A 42 2.91 -16.90 6.64
CA ARG A 42 1.67 -17.40 6.06
C ARG A 42 0.49 -17.25 7.01
N GLU A 43 0.64 -17.66 8.27
CA GLU A 43 -0.41 -17.52 9.29
C GLU A 43 -0.85 -16.06 9.44
N ARG A 44 0.13 -15.13 9.47
CA ARG A 44 -0.13 -13.69 9.54
C ARG A 44 -0.87 -13.18 8.30
N ALA A 45 -0.47 -13.61 7.11
CA ALA A 45 -1.13 -13.23 5.85
C ALA A 45 -2.54 -13.81 5.75
N GLU A 46 -2.74 -15.07 6.14
CA GLU A 46 -4.02 -15.77 6.10
C GLU A 46 -5.10 -15.12 6.96
N HIS A 47 -4.71 -14.45 8.04
CA HIS A 47 -5.62 -13.63 8.84
C HIS A 47 -6.37 -12.58 8.00
N TRP A 48 -5.76 -12.07 6.93
CA TRP A 48 -6.35 -11.06 6.05
C TRP A 48 -6.86 -11.65 4.74
N THR A 49 -6.12 -12.60 4.17
CA THR A 49 -6.41 -13.15 2.85
C THR A 49 -7.53 -14.21 2.88
N MET A 50 -7.71 -14.94 3.98
CA MET A 50 -8.82 -15.91 4.11
C MET A 50 -10.19 -15.22 4.19
N PRO A 51 -10.40 -14.18 5.03
CA PRO A 51 -11.65 -13.42 5.01
C PRO A 51 -11.98 -12.84 3.63
N TYR A 52 -10.98 -12.28 2.92
CA TYR A 52 -11.15 -11.80 1.55
C TYR A 52 -11.66 -12.91 0.62
N ARG A 53 -11.02 -14.09 0.62
CA ARG A 53 -11.46 -15.23 -0.20
C ARG A 53 -12.88 -15.69 0.14
N LYS A 54 -13.22 -15.76 1.43
CA LYS A 54 -14.57 -16.14 1.89
C LYS A 54 -15.63 -15.16 1.38
N ARG A 55 -15.39 -13.85 1.51
CA ARG A 55 -16.29 -12.80 0.97
C ARG A 55 -16.46 -12.93 -0.54
N ARG A 56 -15.35 -13.05 -1.28
CA ARG A 56 -15.40 -13.21 -2.74
C ARG A 56 -16.18 -14.45 -3.17
N ALA A 57 -16.03 -15.57 -2.46
CA ALA A 57 -16.76 -16.80 -2.75
C ALA A 57 -18.28 -16.68 -2.51
N SER A 58 -18.72 -15.83 -1.57
CA SER A 58 -20.14 -15.55 -1.31
C SER A 58 -20.69 -14.35 -2.08
N GLY A 59 -19.94 -13.78 -3.02
CA GLY A 59 -20.33 -12.56 -3.74
C GLY A 59 -20.38 -11.30 -2.87
N GLN A 60 -19.80 -11.36 -1.66
CA GLN A 60 -19.69 -10.24 -0.73
C GLN A 60 -18.35 -9.51 -0.89
N MET A 61 -18.28 -8.31 -0.33
CA MET A 61 -17.06 -7.50 -0.32
C MET A 61 -17.00 -6.64 0.95
N HIS A 62 -15.79 -6.37 1.43
CA HIS A 62 -15.51 -5.36 2.44
C HIS A 62 -14.78 -4.16 1.78
N PRO A 63 -15.42 -2.98 1.60
CA PRO A 63 -14.88 -1.84 0.85
C PRO A 63 -13.50 -1.32 1.29
N ILE A 64 -13.14 -1.51 2.56
CA ILE A 64 -11.82 -1.10 3.09
C ILE A 64 -10.77 -2.20 2.87
N TYR A 65 -10.98 -3.40 3.41
CA TYR A 65 -9.96 -4.45 3.41
C TYR A 65 -9.78 -5.12 2.05
N ASP A 66 -10.84 -5.28 1.26
CA ASP A 66 -10.77 -5.96 -0.03
C ASP A 66 -10.17 -5.04 -1.12
N PHE A 67 -10.26 -3.72 -0.92
CA PHE A 67 -9.70 -2.71 -1.80
C PHE A 67 -8.24 -2.96 -2.13
N LEU A 68 -7.40 -3.31 -1.14
CA LEU A 68 -5.97 -3.52 -1.37
C LEU A 68 -5.65 -4.70 -2.31
N PHE A 69 -6.54 -5.69 -2.41
CA PHE A 69 -6.38 -6.81 -3.35
C PHE A 69 -6.98 -6.48 -4.73
N ILE A 70 -8.10 -5.76 -4.76
CA ILE A 70 -8.83 -5.43 -5.98
C ILE A 70 -8.14 -4.29 -6.74
N TYR A 71 -7.91 -3.17 -6.05
CA TYR A 71 -7.34 -1.96 -6.63
C TYR A 71 -5.92 -2.18 -7.15
N TYR A 72 -5.04 -2.77 -6.33
CA TYR A 72 -3.66 -3.07 -6.74
C TYR A 72 -3.54 -4.33 -7.58
N ARG A 73 -4.62 -5.11 -7.75
CA ARG A 73 -4.64 -6.39 -8.47
C ARG A 73 -3.61 -7.40 -7.92
N ASN A 74 -3.35 -7.33 -6.62
CA ASN A 74 -2.40 -8.19 -5.94
C ASN A 74 -3.10 -9.50 -5.54
N LYS A 75 -2.58 -10.63 -6.03
CA LYS A 75 -3.10 -11.95 -5.66
C LYS A 75 -2.81 -12.21 -4.17
N PRO A 76 -3.80 -12.68 -3.39
CA PRO A 76 -3.57 -12.96 -1.97
C PRO A 76 -2.44 -13.98 -1.73
N SER A 77 -2.25 -14.94 -2.64
CA SER A 77 -1.14 -15.89 -2.59
C SER A 77 0.25 -15.25 -2.69
N HIS A 78 0.38 -14.07 -3.29
CA HIS A 78 1.65 -13.34 -3.30
C HIS A 78 1.98 -12.76 -1.93
N LEU A 79 0.95 -12.35 -1.16
CA LEU A 79 1.14 -11.87 0.20
C LEU A 79 1.46 -13.03 1.16
N GLU A 80 0.94 -14.23 0.89
CA GLU A 80 1.21 -15.45 1.68
C GLU A 80 2.56 -16.10 1.38
N ALA A 81 3.11 -15.88 0.17
CA ALA A 81 4.39 -16.43 -0.23
C ALA A 81 5.55 -15.71 0.47
N TRP A 82 6.27 -16.43 1.33
CA TRP A 82 7.42 -15.90 2.03
C TRP A 82 8.68 -15.94 1.16
N HIS A 83 9.38 -14.81 1.11
CA HIS A 83 10.67 -14.62 0.44
C HIS A 83 11.61 -13.87 1.39
N PRO A 84 12.88 -14.31 1.52
CA PRO A 84 13.81 -13.68 2.45
C PRO A 84 14.36 -12.33 1.96
N GLY A 85 14.21 -12.02 0.67
CA GLY A 85 14.84 -10.87 0.03
C GLY A 85 16.28 -11.14 -0.39
N HIS A 86 16.87 -10.17 -1.09
CA HIS A 86 18.24 -10.25 -1.60
C HIS A 86 19.26 -10.27 -0.46
N GLY A 87 20.37 -11.00 -0.65
CA GLY A 87 21.46 -11.12 0.34
C GLY A 87 21.28 -12.25 1.38
N VAL A 88 20.23 -13.06 1.26
CA VAL A 88 19.94 -14.20 2.15
C VAL A 88 19.97 -15.51 1.37
N ARG A 89 20.59 -16.54 1.95
CA ARG A 89 20.75 -17.90 1.41
C ARG A 89 19.94 -18.88 2.29
N LEU A 90 19.24 -19.82 1.68
CA LEU A 90 18.36 -20.78 2.37
C LEU A 90 18.89 -22.21 2.22
N GLU A 91 19.18 -22.89 3.32
CA GLU A 91 19.55 -24.31 3.29
C GLU A 91 18.34 -25.18 2.92
N GLU A 92 18.55 -26.22 2.10
CA GLU A 92 17.54 -27.24 1.77
C GLU A 92 16.20 -26.69 1.23
N ALA A 93 16.22 -25.48 0.66
CA ALA A 93 15.06 -24.90 0.01
C ALA A 93 15.07 -25.31 -1.47
N ALA A 94 14.19 -26.23 -1.88
CA ALA A 94 14.09 -26.63 -3.28
C ALA A 94 13.59 -25.49 -4.17
N LEU A 95 14.12 -25.40 -5.39
CA LEU A 95 13.52 -24.58 -6.44
C LEU A 95 12.13 -25.15 -6.80
N GLY A 96 11.20 -24.28 -7.15
CA GLY A 96 9.82 -24.70 -7.43
C GLY A 96 8.83 -23.54 -7.44
N GLU A 97 7.61 -23.80 -6.96
CA GLU A 97 6.51 -22.82 -7.02
C GLU A 97 6.80 -21.52 -6.26
N THR A 98 7.39 -21.63 -5.07
CA THR A 98 7.75 -20.47 -4.23
C THR A 98 9.09 -19.88 -4.70
N PHE A 99 10.16 -20.69 -4.69
CA PHE A 99 11.50 -20.25 -5.10
C PHE A 99 11.72 -20.55 -6.59
N LYS A 100 11.10 -19.72 -7.44
CA LYS A 100 11.12 -19.91 -8.90
C LYS A 100 12.52 -19.75 -9.48
N GLU A 101 12.91 -20.65 -10.38
CA GLU A 101 14.19 -20.59 -11.09
C GLU A 101 14.40 -19.29 -11.86
N ALA A 102 13.33 -18.62 -12.27
CA ALA A 102 13.40 -17.31 -12.91
C ALA A 102 14.06 -16.22 -12.03
N TYR A 103 14.09 -16.40 -10.71
CA TYR A 103 14.66 -15.43 -9.75
C TYR A 103 15.70 -16.05 -8.82
N TYR A 104 15.63 -17.36 -8.59
CA TYR A 104 16.46 -18.08 -7.64
C TYR A 104 17.43 -19.04 -8.35
N ARG A 105 18.58 -19.29 -7.72
CA ARG A 105 19.50 -20.37 -8.09
C ARG A 105 19.86 -21.20 -6.87
N LEU A 106 20.29 -22.45 -7.11
CA LEU A 106 20.90 -23.31 -6.11
C LEU A 106 22.42 -23.19 -6.23
N GLU A 107 23.10 -22.93 -5.12
CA GLU A 107 24.56 -22.78 -5.06
C GLU A 107 25.07 -23.33 -3.72
N ASN A 108 25.97 -24.30 -3.77
CA ASN A 108 26.58 -24.93 -2.58
C ASN A 108 25.54 -25.39 -1.54
N GLY A 109 24.48 -26.07 -2.01
CA GLY A 109 23.38 -26.57 -1.15
C GLY A 109 22.42 -25.51 -0.62
N CYS A 110 22.58 -24.24 -1.00
CA CYS A 110 21.72 -23.14 -0.58
C CYS A 110 20.98 -22.51 -1.77
N THR A 111 19.71 -22.16 -1.58
CA THR A 111 18.91 -21.42 -2.55
C THR A 111 18.93 -19.93 -2.23
N LEU A 112 19.19 -19.09 -3.23
CA LEU A 112 19.33 -17.65 -3.09
C LEU A 112 18.83 -16.91 -4.33
N LEU A 113 18.48 -15.63 -4.17
CA LEU A 113 18.13 -14.77 -5.29
C LEU A 113 19.36 -14.50 -6.17
N ASP A 114 19.17 -14.61 -7.48
CA ASP A 114 20.21 -14.48 -8.48
C ASP A 114 20.01 -13.19 -9.30
N ARG A 115 20.76 -12.15 -8.95
CA ARG A 115 20.72 -10.86 -9.66
C ARG A 115 20.95 -10.99 -11.17
N SER A 116 21.77 -11.94 -11.61
CA SER A 116 22.07 -12.13 -13.04
C SER A 116 20.88 -12.64 -13.85
N ARG A 117 19.85 -13.20 -13.20
CA ARG A 117 18.60 -13.63 -13.83
C ARG A 117 17.56 -12.51 -13.93
N MET A 118 17.84 -11.33 -13.38
CA MET A 118 16.93 -10.20 -13.44
C MET A 118 16.77 -9.73 -14.88
N LYS A 119 15.54 -9.81 -15.39
CA LYS A 119 15.20 -9.27 -16.71
C LYS A 119 15.32 -7.75 -16.71
N GLU A 120 15.69 -7.17 -17.85
CA GLU A 120 15.79 -5.72 -18.02
C GLU A 120 14.49 -4.99 -17.65
N THR A 121 13.33 -5.55 -18.02
CA THR A 121 12.02 -5.00 -17.65
C THR A 121 11.77 -5.00 -16.13
N THR A 122 12.34 -5.97 -15.40
CA THR A 122 12.28 -5.98 -13.93
C THR A 122 13.23 -4.94 -13.35
N ARG A 123 14.46 -4.86 -13.86
CA ARG A 123 15.45 -3.86 -13.45
C ARG A 123 14.88 -2.44 -13.60
N HIS A 124 14.38 -2.11 -14.78
CA HIS A 124 13.77 -0.81 -15.05
C HIS A 124 12.63 -0.49 -14.08
N ARG A 125 11.75 -1.46 -13.77
CA ARG A 125 10.68 -1.26 -12.78
C ARG A 125 11.21 -0.94 -11.37
N LEU A 126 12.29 -1.61 -10.96
CA LEU A 126 12.94 -1.35 -9.66
C LEU A 126 13.60 0.04 -9.62
N GLU A 127 14.25 0.44 -10.72
CA GLU A 127 14.84 1.79 -10.87
C GLU A 127 13.76 2.88 -10.80
N MET A 128 12.62 2.68 -11.46
CA MET A 128 11.50 3.62 -11.38
C MET A 128 10.88 3.70 -9.98
N ALA A 129 10.78 2.58 -9.27
CA ALA A 129 10.32 2.57 -7.88
C ALA A 129 11.30 3.29 -6.96
N LEU A 130 12.60 3.08 -7.14
CA LEU A 130 13.65 3.78 -6.40
C LEU A 130 13.59 5.30 -6.64
N LEU A 131 13.57 5.71 -7.91
CA LEU A 131 13.51 7.12 -8.31
C LEU A 131 12.27 7.83 -7.75
N LEU A 132 11.09 7.18 -7.84
CA LEU A 132 9.87 7.72 -7.26
C LEU A 132 9.99 7.90 -5.74
N CYS A 133 10.48 6.89 -5.03
CA CYS A 133 10.65 6.97 -3.57
C CYS A 133 11.62 8.07 -3.16
N GLN A 134 12.75 8.22 -3.85
CA GLN A 134 13.73 9.28 -3.60
C GLN A 134 13.12 10.67 -3.84
N ASN A 135 12.42 10.86 -4.96
CA ASN A 135 11.74 12.12 -5.28
C ASN A 135 10.67 12.47 -4.24
N VAL A 136 9.85 11.50 -3.82
CA VAL A 136 8.83 11.69 -2.80
C VAL A 136 9.46 12.07 -1.45
N SER A 137 10.57 11.44 -1.06
CA SER A 137 11.29 11.76 0.19
C SER A 137 11.90 13.16 0.18
N ALA A 138 12.39 13.62 -0.97
CA ALA A 138 13.04 14.93 -1.08
C ALA A 138 12.05 16.11 -1.06
N ARG A 139 10.75 15.86 -1.32
CA ARG A 139 9.74 16.92 -1.37
C ARG A 139 9.22 17.30 0.01
N PRO A 140 8.94 18.60 0.24
CA PRO A 140 8.17 19.05 1.39
C PRO A 140 6.77 18.42 1.41
N ALA A 141 6.33 17.98 2.59
CA ALA A 141 5.00 17.43 2.77
C ALA A 141 3.93 18.52 2.64
N THR A 142 2.85 18.22 1.93
CA THR A 142 1.64 19.07 1.88
C THR A 142 0.40 18.28 2.32
N PHE A 143 -0.46 18.93 3.11
CA PHE A 143 -1.62 18.30 3.78
C PHE A 143 -2.96 18.95 3.37
N GLY A 144 -2.97 19.71 2.28
CA GLY A 144 -4.13 20.49 1.85
C GLY A 144 -5.24 19.72 1.12
N CYS A 145 -5.08 18.40 0.90
CA CYS A 145 -6.04 17.60 0.14
C CYS A 145 -7.30 17.26 0.94
N PHE A 146 -7.20 16.97 2.24
CA PHE A 146 -8.33 16.59 3.12
C PHE A 146 -9.24 15.47 2.59
N GLY A 147 -8.68 14.49 1.88
CA GLY A 147 -9.48 13.39 1.31
C GLY A 147 -10.40 13.79 0.15
N MET A 148 -10.29 15.02 -0.37
CA MET A 148 -11.22 15.58 -1.36
C MET A 148 -11.27 14.81 -2.70
N HIS A 149 -10.34 13.90 -2.97
CA HIS A 149 -10.40 13.07 -4.17
C HIS A 149 -11.64 12.17 -4.19
N GLU A 150 -12.02 11.52 -3.08
CA GLU A 150 -13.24 10.69 -3.05
C GLU A 150 -14.52 11.52 -3.27
N TRP A 151 -14.52 12.77 -2.79
CA TRP A 151 -15.62 13.73 -3.00
C TRP A 151 -15.74 14.15 -4.46
N ALA A 152 -14.60 14.39 -5.11
CA ALA A 152 -14.54 14.73 -6.53
C ALA A 152 -14.94 13.57 -7.43
N MET A 153 -14.70 12.32 -7.01
CA MET A 153 -15.10 11.14 -7.78
C MET A 153 -16.63 11.00 -7.90
N VAL A 154 -17.39 11.49 -6.91
CA VAL A 154 -18.86 11.37 -6.83
C VAL A 154 -19.62 12.68 -7.12
N TYR A 155 -18.92 13.73 -7.51
CA TYR A 155 -19.51 15.05 -7.78
C TYR A 155 -20.51 14.99 -8.94
N GLN A 156 -21.72 15.55 -8.74
CA GLN A 156 -22.88 15.52 -9.65
C GLN A 156 -23.48 14.13 -9.92
N GLY A 157 -23.21 13.18 -9.02
CA GLY A 157 -23.71 11.82 -9.13
C GLY A 157 -22.77 10.93 -9.94
N ASP A 158 -22.82 9.64 -9.62
CA ASP A 158 -21.90 8.66 -10.19
C ASP A 158 -22.25 8.32 -11.64
N THR A 159 -21.54 8.94 -12.59
CA THR A 159 -21.64 8.63 -14.02
C THR A 159 -20.79 7.39 -14.35
N GLU A 160 -21.44 6.23 -14.38
CA GLU A 160 -21.08 5.05 -15.19
C GLU A 160 -19.61 4.55 -15.18
N SER A 161 -18.90 4.61 -14.06
CA SER A 161 -17.61 3.89 -13.95
C SER A 161 -17.83 2.49 -13.36
N GLU A 162 -17.69 1.44 -14.18
CA GLU A 162 -17.99 0.02 -13.88
C GLU A 162 -17.43 -0.54 -12.55
N VAL A 163 -16.36 0.06 -12.00
CA VAL A 163 -15.77 -0.36 -10.73
C VAL A 163 -16.61 0.05 -9.50
N ARG A 164 -17.54 1.00 -9.65
CA ARG A 164 -18.22 1.66 -8.52
C ARG A 164 -19.52 0.98 -8.07
N HIS A 165 -20.09 0.07 -8.85
CA HIS A 165 -21.44 -0.46 -8.60
C HIS A 165 -21.53 -1.60 -7.57
N ALA A 166 -20.43 -2.29 -7.25
CA ALA A 166 -20.43 -3.39 -6.28
C ALA A 166 -20.22 -2.95 -4.81
N GLU A 167 -19.89 -1.67 -4.58
CA GLU A 167 -19.32 -1.16 -3.32
C GLU A 167 -20.16 -0.09 -2.60
N ARG A 168 -21.41 0.16 -3.00
CA ARG A 168 -22.09 1.40 -2.58
C ARG A 168 -22.56 1.38 -1.12
N LEU A 169 -21.63 1.71 -0.22
CA LEU A 169 -21.95 2.40 1.01
C LEU A 169 -22.77 3.66 0.65
N PRO A 170 -23.82 3.98 1.42
CA PRO A 170 -24.62 5.18 1.15
C PRO A 170 -23.77 6.43 1.36
N LEU A 171 -24.13 7.52 0.70
CA LEU A 171 -23.54 8.82 1.02
C LEU A 171 -24.02 9.25 2.42
N ARG A 172 -23.12 9.85 3.21
CA ARG A 172 -23.44 10.37 4.55
C ARG A 172 -24.12 11.74 4.51
N LEU A 173 -23.98 12.45 3.39
CA LEU A 173 -24.66 13.71 3.08
C LEU A 173 -25.56 13.50 1.85
N SER A 174 -26.52 14.40 1.61
CA SER A 174 -27.23 14.42 0.33
C SER A 174 -26.25 14.72 -0.83
N GLN A 175 -26.63 14.37 -2.05
CA GLN A 175 -25.84 14.70 -3.25
C GLN A 175 -25.61 16.21 -3.35
N ASP A 176 -26.65 17.03 -3.14
CA ASP A 176 -26.54 18.49 -3.18
C ASP A 176 -25.53 19.04 -2.17
N ALA A 177 -25.53 18.50 -0.95
CA ALA A 177 -24.59 18.91 0.09
C ALA A 177 -23.15 18.44 -0.21
N THR A 178 -23.00 17.25 -0.79
CA THR A 178 -21.71 16.71 -1.27
C THR A 178 -21.14 17.62 -2.36
N ASP A 179 -21.96 17.97 -3.36
CA ASP A 179 -21.58 18.83 -4.46
C ASP A 179 -21.27 20.26 -4.00
N ALA A 180 -22.06 20.79 -3.07
CA ALA A 180 -21.80 22.10 -2.46
C ALA A 180 -20.45 22.12 -1.73
N PHE A 181 -20.09 21.04 -1.02
CA PHE A 181 -18.79 20.94 -0.36
C PHE A 181 -17.64 20.88 -1.37
N VAL A 182 -17.76 20.13 -2.47
CA VAL A 182 -16.77 20.11 -3.56
C VAL A 182 -16.57 21.52 -4.15
N ARG A 183 -17.65 22.25 -4.42
CA ARG A 183 -17.57 23.63 -4.97
C ARG A 183 -17.05 24.66 -3.96
N SER A 184 -17.16 24.39 -2.66
CA SER A 184 -16.80 25.37 -1.62
C SER A 184 -15.31 25.70 -1.55
N ARG A 185 -14.45 24.90 -2.20
CA ARG A 185 -13.00 25.04 -2.10
C ARG A 185 -12.27 24.44 -3.31
N PRO A 186 -11.07 24.93 -3.63
CA PRO A 186 -10.19 24.23 -4.54
C PRO A 186 -9.73 22.88 -3.95
N ILE A 187 -9.60 21.89 -4.82
CA ILE A 187 -8.99 20.59 -4.52
C ILE A 187 -7.48 20.69 -4.77
N GLN A 188 -6.68 19.93 -4.03
CA GLN A 188 -5.22 19.94 -4.11
C GLN A 188 -4.63 18.53 -4.21
N CYS A 189 -5.33 17.64 -4.91
CA CYS A 189 -4.85 16.28 -5.13
C CYS A 189 -3.62 16.33 -6.04
N SER A 190 -2.50 15.79 -5.56
CA SER A 190 -1.27 15.65 -6.34
C SER A 190 -1.05 14.22 -6.85
N HIS A 191 -1.85 13.27 -6.36
CA HIS A 191 -1.72 11.85 -6.67
C HIS A 191 -2.49 11.49 -7.94
N PHE A 192 -1.77 11.11 -9.00
CA PHE A 192 -2.38 10.85 -10.30
C PHE A 192 -3.41 9.72 -10.26
N ASP A 193 -3.12 8.66 -9.51
CA ASP A 193 -3.93 7.44 -9.48
C ASP A 193 -5.26 7.63 -8.73
N ALA A 194 -5.42 8.71 -7.95
CA ALA A 194 -6.71 9.19 -7.46
C ALA A 194 -7.33 10.21 -8.42
N PHE A 195 -6.54 11.17 -8.90
CA PHE A 195 -7.03 12.24 -9.78
C PHE A 195 -7.71 11.71 -11.06
N ARG A 196 -7.19 10.65 -11.68
CA ARG A 196 -7.76 10.07 -12.91
C ARG A 196 -9.17 9.47 -12.76
N PHE A 197 -9.70 9.41 -11.54
CA PHE A 197 -11.06 8.95 -11.27
C PHE A 197 -12.03 10.07 -10.94
N PHE A 198 -11.61 11.33 -10.92
CA PHE A 198 -12.51 12.46 -10.68
C PHE A 198 -13.66 12.43 -11.67
N SER A 199 -14.85 12.86 -11.26
CA SER A 199 -15.92 13.07 -12.23
C SER A 199 -15.47 14.16 -13.23
N PRO A 200 -15.88 14.08 -14.51
CA PRO A 200 -15.45 15.03 -15.53
C PRO A 200 -15.63 16.50 -15.10
N ASP A 201 -16.76 16.79 -14.46
CA ASP A 201 -17.12 18.13 -14.00
C ASP A 201 -16.36 18.57 -12.73
N ALA A 202 -15.69 17.65 -12.03
CA ALA A 202 -14.87 17.97 -10.87
C ALA A 202 -13.39 18.23 -11.19
N ILE A 203 -12.91 17.84 -12.37
CA ILE A 203 -11.51 17.96 -12.79
C ILE A 203 -11.01 19.41 -12.67
N GLY A 204 -11.84 20.38 -13.06
CA GLY A 204 -11.51 21.80 -13.04
C GLY A 204 -11.33 22.41 -11.63
N PHE A 205 -11.85 21.76 -10.58
CA PHE A 205 -11.68 22.24 -9.20
C PHE A 205 -10.30 21.91 -8.62
N ASN A 206 -9.55 20.97 -9.23
CA ASN A 206 -8.21 20.64 -8.75
C ASN A 206 -7.19 21.68 -9.21
N ARG A 207 -6.47 22.28 -8.26
CA ARG A 207 -5.45 23.32 -8.53
C ARG A 207 -4.35 22.82 -9.47
N ASN A 208 -4.04 21.53 -9.40
CA ASN A 208 -3.07 20.87 -10.25
C ASN A 208 -3.78 19.90 -11.19
N GLN A 209 -3.13 19.52 -12.27
CA GLN A 209 -3.64 18.50 -13.20
C GLN A 209 -2.61 17.37 -13.30
N PRO A 210 -2.49 16.50 -12.26
CA PRO A 210 -1.51 15.43 -12.29
C PRO A 210 -1.71 14.53 -13.50
N GLY A 211 -0.64 14.25 -14.24
CA GLY A 211 -0.61 13.30 -15.33
C GLY A 211 0.16 12.04 -14.96
N LYS A 212 0.03 11.01 -15.78
CA LYS A 212 0.80 9.76 -15.62
C LYS A 212 2.30 10.03 -15.72
N ASP A 213 2.69 10.85 -16.69
CA ASP A 213 4.11 11.13 -16.99
C ASP A 213 4.72 12.13 -16.00
N THR A 214 3.89 12.91 -15.30
CA THR A 214 4.31 13.88 -14.28
C THR A 214 4.22 13.32 -12.85
N ARG A 215 3.98 12.01 -12.69
CA ARG A 215 3.94 11.35 -11.36
C ARG A 215 5.22 11.61 -10.58
N LEU A 216 6.36 11.49 -11.26
CA LEU A 216 7.65 11.72 -10.64
C LEU A 216 7.79 13.11 -10.07
N ASP A 217 7.06 14.10 -10.58
CA ASP A 217 7.12 15.52 -10.20
C ASP A 217 6.07 15.90 -9.13
N ASN A 218 4.91 15.25 -9.14
CA ASN A 218 3.74 15.64 -8.36
C ASN A 218 3.54 14.84 -7.06
N GLU A 219 3.91 13.57 -7.03
CA GLU A 219 3.72 12.70 -5.86
C GLU A 219 4.51 13.25 -4.67
N GLN A 220 3.95 13.28 -3.46
CA GLN A 220 4.57 13.96 -2.32
C GLN A 220 4.31 13.25 -1.00
N CYS A 221 5.25 13.38 -0.05
CA CYS A 221 5.30 12.54 1.15
C CYS A 221 4.18 12.79 2.19
N GLY A 222 3.45 13.90 2.10
CA GLY A 222 2.26 14.19 2.89
C GLY A 222 0.98 13.56 2.32
N CYS A 223 0.96 13.11 1.07
CA CYS A 223 -0.24 12.52 0.47
C CYS A 223 -0.48 11.12 1.03
N LEU A 224 -1.71 10.89 1.49
CA LEU A 224 -2.15 9.59 1.99
C LEU A 224 -1.90 8.48 0.96
N HIS A 225 -2.32 8.70 -0.29
CA HIS A 225 -2.26 7.71 -1.36
C HIS A 225 -0.85 7.45 -1.87
N THR A 226 -0.01 8.49 -1.99
CA THR A 226 1.42 8.30 -2.30
C THR A 226 2.08 7.34 -1.29
N ASN A 227 1.71 7.45 -0.01
CA ASN A 227 2.25 6.58 1.02
C ASN A 227 1.59 5.19 1.03
N MET A 228 0.28 5.12 0.79
CA MET A 228 -0.45 3.85 0.66
C MET A 228 0.12 3.01 -0.52
N ASP A 229 0.58 3.67 -1.58
CA ASP A 229 1.21 3.07 -2.75
C ASP A 229 2.54 2.36 -2.43
N LEU A 230 3.14 2.55 -1.24
CA LEU A 230 4.31 1.77 -0.80
C LEU A 230 4.04 0.26 -0.82
N TYR A 231 2.79 -0.17 -0.58
CA TYR A 231 2.41 -1.58 -0.70
C TYR A 231 2.48 -2.08 -2.15
N LYS A 232 1.97 -1.29 -3.10
CA LYS A 232 2.05 -1.57 -4.54
C LYS A 232 3.50 -1.60 -5.01
N LEU A 233 4.32 -0.62 -4.61
CA LEU A 233 5.74 -0.56 -4.96
C LEU A 233 6.49 -1.77 -4.38
N ALA A 234 6.30 -2.09 -3.10
CA ALA A 234 6.91 -3.26 -2.49
C ALA A 234 6.51 -4.56 -3.23
N THR A 235 5.23 -4.71 -3.60
CA THR A 235 4.76 -5.86 -4.37
C THR A 235 5.44 -5.97 -5.74
N GLN A 236 5.58 -4.84 -6.44
CA GLN A 236 6.30 -4.78 -7.72
C GLN A 236 7.80 -5.10 -7.58
N CYS A 237 8.36 -4.90 -6.39
CA CYS A 237 9.76 -5.19 -6.09
C CYS A 237 9.99 -6.62 -5.58
N MET A 238 8.94 -7.43 -5.40
CA MET A 238 9.08 -8.84 -5.02
C MET A 238 9.67 -9.68 -6.16
N PRO A 239 10.45 -10.73 -5.83
CA PRO A 239 10.81 -11.21 -4.49
C PRO A 239 11.98 -10.48 -3.82
N TRP A 240 12.58 -9.49 -4.49
CA TRP A 240 13.88 -8.93 -4.14
C TRP A 240 13.93 -8.18 -2.81
N VAL A 241 12.88 -7.44 -2.50
CA VAL A 241 12.80 -6.64 -1.26
C VAL A 241 12.39 -7.46 -0.05
N GLY A 242 12.00 -8.73 -0.21
CA GLY A 242 11.63 -9.64 0.87
C GLY A 242 10.24 -9.38 1.48
N SER A 243 9.66 -10.44 2.05
CA SER A 243 8.26 -10.41 2.49
C SER A 243 8.01 -9.58 3.74
N GLU A 244 9.02 -9.36 4.58
CA GLU A 244 8.87 -8.53 5.79
C GLU A 244 8.55 -7.06 5.44
N LEU A 245 9.23 -6.49 4.44
CA LEU A 245 8.94 -5.12 4.00
C LEU A 245 7.58 -5.05 3.29
N LEU A 246 7.29 -6.02 2.41
CA LEU A 246 5.98 -6.13 1.77
C LEU A 246 4.86 -6.12 2.80
N TRP A 247 5.02 -6.91 3.85
CA TRP A 247 4.06 -7.07 4.91
C TRP A 247 3.84 -5.76 5.70
N LYS A 248 4.92 -5.09 6.12
CA LYS A 248 4.82 -3.79 6.81
C LYS A 248 4.11 -2.74 5.95
N CYS A 249 4.39 -2.72 4.64
CA CYS A 249 3.69 -1.84 3.71
C CYS A 249 2.20 -2.20 3.56
N PHE A 250 1.84 -3.48 3.60
CA PHE A 250 0.45 -3.93 3.58
C PHE A 250 -0.33 -3.45 4.81
N GLU A 251 0.21 -3.64 6.02
CA GLU A 251 -0.40 -3.14 7.26
C GLU A 251 -0.56 -1.63 7.25
N TYR A 252 0.48 -0.91 6.82
CA TYR A 252 0.41 0.54 6.64
C TYR A 252 -0.73 0.93 5.67
N ALA A 253 -0.84 0.23 4.54
CA ALA A 253 -1.85 0.53 3.54
C ALA A 253 -3.29 0.28 4.05
N LEU A 254 -3.49 -0.69 4.96
CA LEU A 254 -4.78 -0.90 5.63
C LEU A 254 -5.17 0.30 6.47
N THR A 255 -4.27 0.79 7.32
CA THR A 255 -4.51 1.98 8.15
C THR A 255 -4.76 3.22 7.29
N ALA A 256 -3.97 3.40 6.23
CA ALA A 256 -4.15 4.50 5.29
C ALA A 256 -5.52 4.43 4.59
N ARG A 257 -5.93 3.26 4.08
CA ARG A 257 -7.24 3.09 3.44
C ARG A 257 -8.40 3.27 4.41
N GLN A 258 -8.23 2.90 5.68
CA GLN A 258 -9.24 3.18 6.70
C GLN A 258 -9.44 4.69 6.86
N LEU A 259 -8.36 5.46 7.04
CA LEU A 259 -8.45 6.92 7.14
C LEU A 259 -9.05 7.55 5.87
N ASP A 260 -8.68 7.05 4.69
CA ASP A 260 -9.24 7.47 3.40
C ASP A 260 -10.77 7.35 3.40
N MET A 261 -11.27 6.18 3.81
CA MET A 261 -12.70 5.88 3.82
C MET A 261 -13.44 6.63 4.93
N GLN A 262 -12.83 6.82 6.11
CA GLN A 262 -13.43 7.62 7.18
C GLN A 262 -13.62 9.09 6.78
N ALA A 263 -12.74 9.64 5.93
CA ALA A 263 -12.82 11.02 5.43
C ALA A 263 -13.64 11.18 4.15
N SER A 264 -14.10 10.07 3.56
CA SER A 264 -14.83 10.03 2.30
C SER A 264 -16.26 10.59 2.44
N PRO A 265 -17.00 10.77 1.32
CA PRO A 265 -18.42 11.11 1.37
C PRO A 265 -19.32 9.92 1.74
N TYR A 266 -18.76 8.71 1.87
CA TYR A 266 -19.51 7.49 2.20
C TYR A 266 -19.71 7.32 3.71
N ASP A 267 -20.87 6.76 4.08
CA ASP A 267 -21.16 6.33 5.44
C ASP A 267 -20.58 4.94 5.71
N CYS A 268 -19.50 4.91 6.51
CA CYS A 268 -18.80 3.70 6.90
C CYS A 268 -19.28 3.11 8.25
N THR A 269 -20.33 3.65 8.87
CA THR A 269 -20.77 3.22 10.21
C THR A 269 -21.22 1.76 10.25
N SER A 270 -21.83 1.27 9.17
CA SER A 270 -22.20 -0.16 9.01
C SER A 270 -20.99 -1.12 9.04
N LEU A 271 -19.80 -0.60 8.79
CA LEU A 271 -18.52 -1.32 8.86
C LEU A 271 -17.83 -1.15 10.23
N GLY A 272 -18.39 -0.35 11.14
CA GLY A 272 -17.82 -0.04 12.45
C GLY A 272 -16.87 1.15 12.48
N PHE A 273 -16.87 2.00 11.43
CA PHE A 273 -15.99 3.16 11.35
C PHE A 273 -16.77 4.46 11.39
N GLU A 274 -16.48 5.29 12.40
CA GLU A 274 -17.06 6.64 12.52
C GLU A 274 -16.48 7.58 11.45
N PRO A 275 -17.31 8.38 10.76
CA PRO A 275 -16.84 9.34 9.77
C PRO A 275 -16.01 10.48 10.39
N ILE A 276 -14.90 10.82 9.74
CA ILE A 276 -14.15 12.05 9.96
C ILE A 276 -14.75 13.12 9.02
N LYS A 277 -15.55 14.01 9.61
CA LYS A 277 -16.35 15.01 8.89
C LYS A 277 -15.51 16.18 8.36
N VAL A 278 -14.73 15.95 7.31
CA VAL A 278 -13.83 16.93 6.66
C VAL A 278 -14.52 18.16 6.06
N GLU A 279 -15.85 18.18 5.98
CA GLU A 279 -16.67 19.36 5.67
C GLU A 279 -16.73 20.36 6.83
N THR A 280 -16.39 19.93 8.04
CA THR A 280 -16.32 20.77 9.25
C THR A 280 -14.88 21.16 9.57
N SER A 281 -14.68 22.29 10.26
CA SER A 281 -13.35 22.71 10.72
C SER A 281 -12.72 21.69 11.68
N ALA A 282 -13.52 21.12 12.59
CA ALA A 282 -13.04 20.11 13.54
C ALA A 282 -12.58 18.82 12.83
N GLY A 283 -13.35 18.33 11.85
CA GLY A 283 -12.97 17.14 11.09
C GLY A 283 -11.76 17.36 10.18
N LYS A 284 -11.56 18.57 9.64
CA LYS A 284 -10.32 18.90 8.90
C LYS A 284 -9.08 18.83 9.79
N LEU A 285 -9.16 19.40 11.00
CA LEU A 285 -8.06 19.35 11.96
C LEU A 285 -7.75 17.90 12.38
N GLU A 286 -8.78 17.10 12.64
CA GLU A 286 -8.60 15.69 12.99
C GLU A 286 -7.99 14.87 11.84
N TYR A 287 -8.49 15.06 10.62
CA TYR A 287 -7.93 14.40 9.44
C TYR A 287 -6.47 14.78 9.22
N GLU A 288 -6.14 16.08 9.27
CA GLU A 288 -4.77 16.55 9.06
C GLU A 288 -3.81 15.98 10.13
N ARG A 289 -4.25 15.93 11.39
CA ARG A 289 -3.47 15.32 12.48
C ARG A 289 -3.15 13.85 12.19
N GLN A 290 -4.14 13.06 11.78
CA GLN A 290 -3.93 11.65 11.43
C GLN A 290 -3.11 11.47 10.15
N GLN A 291 -3.33 12.30 9.13
CA GLN A 291 -2.57 12.28 7.88
C GLN A 291 -1.09 12.57 8.12
N ARG A 292 -0.76 13.52 9.00
CA ARG A 292 0.61 13.81 9.42
C ARG A 292 1.25 12.62 10.13
N ALA A 293 0.53 11.98 11.06
CA ALA A 293 1.03 10.79 11.75
C ALA A 293 1.34 9.64 10.76
N LEU A 294 0.48 9.41 9.76
CA LEU A 294 0.73 8.43 8.71
C LEU A 294 1.91 8.83 7.82
N SER A 295 2.03 10.11 7.45
CA SER A 295 3.18 10.61 6.68
C SER A 295 4.51 10.34 7.39
N GLU A 296 4.57 10.54 8.71
CA GLU A 296 5.75 10.19 9.52
C GLU A 296 5.98 8.67 9.58
N ALA A 297 4.93 7.88 9.80
CA ALA A 297 5.03 6.42 9.83
C ALA A 297 5.48 5.80 8.49
N ALA A 298 5.21 6.47 7.37
CA ALA A 298 5.62 6.01 6.04
C ALA A 298 7.13 6.21 5.77
N LYS A 299 7.81 7.15 6.45
CA LYS A 299 9.23 7.46 6.24
C LYS A 299 10.14 6.25 6.38
N PRO A 300 10.14 5.50 7.51
CA PRO A 300 11.01 4.34 7.66
C PRO A 300 10.73 3.23 6.65
N LEU A 301 9.47 3.06 6.20
CA LEU A 301 9.12 2.09 5.17
C LEU A 301 9.71 2.48 3.81
N ARG A 302 9.63 3.77 3.46
CA ARG A 302 10.19 4.30 2.21
C ARG A 302 11.71 4.25 2.22
N GLU A 303 12.34 4.63 3.31
CA GLU A 303 13.80 4.56 3.49
C GLU A 303 14.30 3.11 3.38
N GLU A 304 13.62 2.16 4.01
CA GLU A 304 13.94 0.73 3.91
C GLU A 304 13.84 0.24 2.46
N LEU A 305 12.79 0.64 1.74
CA LEU A 305 12.61 0.29 0.33
C LEU A 305 13.74 0.86 -0.54
N ILE A 306 14.04 2.17 -0.39
CA ILE A 306 15.14 2.85 -1.09
C ILE A 306 16.45 2.09 -0.88
N ARG A 307 16.81 1.85 0.38
CA ARG A 307 18.08 1.23 0.77
C ARG A 307 18.22 -0.20 0.23
N ARG A 308 17.13 -0.98 0.20
CA ARG A 308 17.12 -2.33 -0.42
C ARG A 308 17.28 -2.26 -1.93
N LEU A 309 16.64 -1.30 -2.59
CA LEU A 309 16.73 -1.13 -4.04
C LEU A 309 18.11 -0.63 -4.47
N GLU A 310 18.70 0.34 -3.75
CA GLU A 310 20.06 0.83 -3.99
C GLU A 310 21.09 -0.31 -3.89
N SER A 311 21.03 -1.09 -2.80
CA SER A 311 21.92 -2.26 -2.63
C SER A 311 21.75 -3.32 -3.73
N LEU A 312 20.54 -3.48 -4.26
CA LEU A 312 20.23 -4.48 -5.30
C LEU A 312 20.63 -4.01 -6.71
N LEU A 313 20.59 -2.70 -6.97
CA LEU A 313 20.86 -2.10 -8.28
C LEU A 313 22.31 -1.63 -8.44
N ALA A 314 23.08 -1.54 -7.35
CA ALA A 314 24.51 -1.24 -7.31
C ALA A 314 25.39 -2.29 -7.99
#